data_AF-A0A7X4F4D5-F1
#
_entry.id   AF-A0A7X4F4D5-F1
#
_cell.length_a   1.000
_cell.length_b   1.000
_cell.length_c   1.000
_cell.angle_alpha   90.00
_cell.angle_beta   90.00
_cell.angle_gamma   90.00
#
_symmetry.space_group_name_H-M   'P 1'
#
loop_
_entity.id
_entity.type
_entity.pdbx_description
1 polymer ?
#
loop_
_entity_poly.entity_id
_entity_poly.type
_entity_poly.pdbx_seq_one_letter_code
_entity_poly.pdbx_strand_id
1 'polypeptide(L)'
;MGQCLAALPEPYRHQHLQPRIVPESKAAGEQDTAAVIWKLSQLLHSIYPQPDLQARLSKLLPQELPPGQSATCQRWDQSTAILITYADTVTAADEPALAVLNRFLSQDYGTVGLPVLHVLPFLRSSSDRGFAVCDHTRLEPHFGDWRHLQQLAHGRRLMADLVVNHVSASHPWVQQFRRGQAPGSFMVMAPPALQGWDNVVRPRSSVLFTLMDTHQGLRPVWTTFGPDQVDLDWSRLEVLESFARLMHTYVDHGITWVRLDAVGFLWKEPYTTCLHHPKTRILVQALRLLLERYTCNGVLLTETNVPEEENLSYLRSGDQAHVAYNFPLPPLLLEALLSNRCDLINRWLARWPRLPRGSAMLNFTASHDGIGLRPAEGLISPERLSNLLMRCEERGGLVSHRTEADGSLSPYELNISWWSAMAGPATPPRRLQLERFLASQ
;
A
#
# COMPACT_ATOMS: atom_id res chain seq x y z
N MET A 1 -12.03 -9.89 -43.88
CA MET A 1 -12.59 -9.91 -42.50
C MET A 1 -13.81 -8.99 -42.40
N GLY A 2 -14.87 -9.23 -43.19
CA GLY A 2 -15.99 -8.28 -43.34
C GLY A 2 -17.38 -8.83 -43.06
N GLN A 3 -17.53 -10.08 -42.62
CA GLN A 3 -18.86 -10.70 -42.44
C GLN A 3 -19.00 -11.58 -41.18
N CYS A 4 -18.18 -11.35 -40.14
CA CYS A 4 -18.30 -12.08 -38.87
C CYS A 4 -18.32 -11.16 -37.64
N LEU A 5 -18.89 -9.96 -37.78
CA LEU A 5 -19.11 -8.99 -36.69
C LEU A 5 -20.61 -8.66 -36.47
N ALA A 6 -21.52 -9.39 -37.12
CA ALA A 6 -22.97 -9.14 -37.06
C ALA A 6 -23.75 -10.08 -36.11
N ALA A 7 -23.07 -10.82 -35.23
CA ALA A 7 -23.70 -11.81 -34.35
C ALA A 7 -23.33 -11.66 -32.86
N LEU A 8 -23.23 -10.42 -32.36
CA LEU A 8 -23.16 -10.14 -30.92
C LEU A 8 -24.45 -9.41 -30.49
N PRO A 9 -25.10 -9.80 -29.36
CA PRO A 9 -26.29 -9.13 -28.85
C PRO A 9 -26.02 -7.66 -28.52
N GLU A 10 -27.09 -6.87 -28.49
CA GLU A 10 -27.06 -5.41 -28.59
C GLU A 10 -26.89 -4.57 -27.29
N PRO A 11 -26.43 -5.02 -26.10
CA PRO A 11 -26.34 -4.10 -24.96
C PRO A 11 -25.06 -3.24 -24.89
N TYR A 12 -24.16 -3.31 -25.90
CA TYR A 12 -22.89 -2.55 -25.89
C TYR A 12 -22.80 -1.44 -26.95
N ARG A 13 -23.92 -0.97 -27.51
CA ARG A 13 -23.93 0.29 -28.28
C ARG A 13 -23.95 1.48 -27.33
N HIS A 14 -22.78 2.10 -27.18
CA HIS A 14 -22.58 3.51 -26.80
C HIS A 14 -23.66 4.13 -25.91
N GLN A 15 -23.75 3.70 -24.64
CA GLN A 15 -24.09 4.67 -23.62
C GLN A 15 -22.84 5.51 -23.43
N HIS A 16 -22.91 6.77 -23.86
CA HIS A 16 -21.99 7.81 -23.40
C HIS A 16 -21.87 7.65 -21.88
N LEU A 17 -20.70 7.17 -21.43
CA LEU A 17 -20.30 7.26 -20.03
C LEU A 17 -20.19 8.76 -19.74
N GLN A 18 -21.32 9.40 -19.45
CA GLN A 18 -21.29 10.71 -18.84
C GLN A 18 -20.44 10.56 -17.57
N PRO A 19 -19.46 11.45 -17.34
CA PRO A 19 -18.64 11.40 -16.15
C PRO A 19 -19.58 11.34 -14.95
N ARG A 20 -19.59 10.21 -14.24
CA ARG A 20 -20.28 10.12 -12.95
C ARG A 20 -19.43 10.90 -11.98
N ILE A 21 -19.68 12.21 -11.91
CA ILE A 21 -19.20 13.04 -10.82
C ILE A 21 -19.67 12.35 -9.55
N VAL A 22 -18.74 11.87 -8.74
CA VAL A 22 -19.04 11.40 -7.38
C VAL A 22 -19.58 12.62 -6.65
N PRO A 23 -20.88 12.67 -6.28
CA PRO A 23 -21.44 13.84 -5.62
C PRO A 23 -20.74 14.06 -4.29
N GLU A 24 -20.51 15.33 -3.97
CA GLU A 24 -19.85 15.81 -2.76
C GLU A 24 -20.30 15.02 -1.52
N SER A 25 -19.37 14.34 -0.85
CA SER A 25 -19.56 14.02 0.56
C SER A 25 -19.49 15.34 1.32
N LYS A 26 -20.37 15.58 2.30
CA LYS A 26 -20.22 16.67 3.27
C LYS A 26 -18.74 16.82 3.61
N ALA A 27 -18.20 18.02 3.38
CA ALA A 27 -16.77 18.28 3.51
C ALA A 27 -16.30 17.73 4.86
N ALA A 28 -15.34 16.79 4.84
CA ALA A 28 -14.74 16.26 6.06
C ALA A 28 -14.10 17.39 6.90
N GLY A 29 -13.79 18.52 6.25
CA GLY A 29 -13.31 19.75 6.89
C GLY A 29 -14.34 20.52 7.72
N GLU A 30 -15.64 20.21 7.63
CA GLU A 30 -16.67 20.83 8.50
C GLU A 30 -16.88 20.08 9.83
N GLN A 31 -16.24 18.93 10.03
CA GLN A 31 -16.37 18.23 11.32
C GLN A 31 -15.60 18.97 12.41
N ASP A 32 -16.35 19.40 13.44
CA ASP A 32 -15.81 19.96 14.67
C ASP A 32 -14.68 19.07 15.22
N THR A 33 -13.51 19.66 15.48
CA THR A 33 -12.35 18.98 16.08
C THR A 33 -12.75 18.20 17.33
N ALA A 34 -13.65 18.74 18.16
CA ALA A 34 -14.13 18.06 19.36
C ALA A 34 -14.91 16.77 19.02
N ALA A 35 -15.71 16.78 17.97
CA ALA A 35 -16.45 15.61 17.50
C ALA A 35 -15.51 14.52 16.96
N VAL A 36 -14.48 14.90 16.22
CA VAL A 36 -13.45 13.96 15.72
C VAL A 36 -12.67 13.35 16.89
N ILE A 37 -12.25 14.16 17.86
CA ILE A 37 -11.58 13.69 19.08
C ILE A 37 -12.46 12.68 19.81
N TRP A 38 -13.75 13.00 20.00
CA TRP A 38 -14.69 12.10 20.67
C TRP A 38 -14.84 10.77 19.93
N LYS A 39 -15.03 10.81 18.60
CA LYS A 39 -15.14 9.62 17.76
C LYS A 39 -13.89 8.75 17.82
N LEU A 40 -12.71 9.36 17.68
CA LEU A 40 -11.43 8.66 17.82
C LEU A 40 -11.27 8.03 19.21
N SER A 41 -11.66 8.75 20.26
CA SER A 41 -11.57 8.26 21.64
C SER A 41 -12.45 7.04 21.85
N GLN A 42 -13.70 7.06 21.38
CA GLN A 42 -14.61 5.90 21.45
C GLN A 42 -14.07 4.70 20.68
N LEU A 43 -13.59 4.93 19.47
CA LEU A 43 -13.03 3.89 18.60
C LEU A 43 -11.81 3.21 19.25
N LEU A 44 -10.89 4.04 19.77
CA LEU A 44 -9.60 3.60 20.28
C LEU A 44 -9.65 3.11 21.73
N HIS A 45 -10.69 3.42 22.50
CA HIS A 45 -10.79 3.03 23.91
C HIS A 45 -10.70 1.51 24.11
N SER A 46 -11.23 0.73 23.15
CA SER A 46 -11.16 -0.74 23.17
C SER A 46 -9.73 -1.30 23.06
N ILE A 47 -8.80 -0.49 22.52
CA ILE A 47 -7.40 -0.85 22.30
C ILE A 47 -6.49 -0.17 23.33
N TYR A 48 -6.79 1.09 23.65
CA TYR A 48 -6.02 1.94 24.55
C TYR A 48 -6.93 2.46 25.67
N PRO A 49 -7.17 1.68 26.74
CA PRO A 49 -8.09 2.06 27.82
C PRO A 49 -7.50 3.10 28.80
N GLN A 50 -6.56 3.92 28.36
CA GLN A 50 -5.87 4.90 29.19
C GLN A 50 -6.79 6.09 29.49
N PRO A 51 -6.81 6.62 30.73
CA PRO A 51 -7.73 7.70 31.12
C PRO A 51 -7.44 9.04 30.43
N ASP A 52 -6.21 9.25 29.97
CA ASP A 52 -5.78 10.47 29.29
C ASP A 52 -5.84 10.39 27.75
N LEU A 53 -6.41 9.32 27.19
CA LEU A 53 -6.50 9.09 25.73
C LEU A 53 -7.03 10.31 24.98
N GLN A 54 -8.15 10.90 25.44
CA GLN A 54 -8.76 12.05 24.77
C GLN A 54 -7.84 13.28 24.77
N ALA A 55 -7.14 13.53 25.89
CA ALA A 55 -6.20 14.64 26.03
C ALA A 55 -4.90 14.43 25.23
N ARG A 56 -4.53 13.18 24.97
CA ARG A 56 -3.42 12.83 24.08
C ARG A 56 -3.80 13.02 22.61
N LEU A 57 -4.99 12.54 22.21
CA LEU A 57 -5.51 12.70 20.86
C LEU A 57 -5.72 14.17 20.47
N SER A 58 -6.15 15.02 21.41
CA SER A 58 -6.31 16.45 21.14
C SER A 58 -4.99 17.16 20.77
N LYS A 59 -3.84 16.63 21.22
CA LYS A 59 -2.51 17.16 20.87
C LYS A 59 -2.01 16.70 19.49
N LEU A 60 -2.70 15.75 18.85
CA LEU A 60 -2.37 15.29 17.50
C LEU A 60 -3.13 16.08 16.42
N LEU A 61 -4.32 16.58 16.76
CA LEU A 61 -5.19 17.22 15.79
C LEU A 61 -4.97 18.74 15.76
N PRO A 62 -4.90 19.35 14.56
CA PRO A 62 -4.80 20.79 14.46
C PRO A 62 -6.13 21.44 14.88
N GLN A 63 -6.03 22.59 15.58
CA GLN A 63 -7.22 23.33 16.00
C GLN A 63 -7.97 23.93 14.80
N GLU A 64 -7.21 24.42 13.80
CA GLU A 64 -7.72 24.96 12.54
C GLU A 64 -7.14 24.16 11.37
N LEU A 65 -7.90 24.06 10.27
CA LEU A 65 -7.39 23.47 9.04
C LEU A 65 -6.36 24.40 8.38
N PRO A 66 -5.31 23.86 7.72
CA PRO A 66 -4.37 24.66 6.96
C PRO A 66 -5.06 25.62 5.97
N PRO A 67 -4.60 26.88 5.84
CA PRO A 67 -5.16 27.84 4.89
C PRO A 67 -4.98 27.35 3.45
N GLY A 68 -6.02 27.52 2.61
CA GLY A 68 -6.00 27.11 1.20
C GLY A 68 -6.69 25.77 0.89
N GLN A 69 -7.31 25.11 1.88
CA GLN A 69 -8.21 23.99 1.61
C GLN A 69 -9.53 24.49 1.00
N SER A 70 -9.86 24.03 -0.21
CA SER A 70 -11.13 24.34 -0.90
C SER A 70 -12.33 23.86 -0.08
N ALA A 71 -13.46 24.58 -0.17
CA ALA A 71 -14.74 24.14 0.39
C ALA A 71 -15.25 22.83 -0.26
N THR A 72 -14.73 22.47 -1.44
CA THR A 72 -15.06 21.24 -2.17
C THR A 72 -13.89 20.26 -2.13
N CYS A 73 -14.13 19.08 -1.55
CA CYS A 73 -13.14 18.02 -1.43
C CYS A 73 -13.38 16.98 -2.53
N GLN A 74 -12.64 17.08 -3.64
CA GLN A 74 -12.67 16.09 -4.72
C GLN A 74 -11.42 15.20 -4.64
N ARG A 75 -11.55 14.09 -3.91
CA ARG A 75 -10.44 13.17 -3.69
C ARG A 75 -9.98 12.47 -4.97
N TRP A 76 -10.89 12.00 -5.83
CA TRP A 76 -10.62 11.42 -7.15
C TRP A 76 -11.90 11.33 -7.99
N ASP A 77 -11.75 10.94 -9.26
CA ASP A 77 -12.83 10.54 -10.15
C ASP A 77 -12.35 9.42 -11.10
N GLN A 78 -13.18 9.02 -12.06
CA GLN A 78 -12.85 7.96 -13.03
C GLN A 78 -11.70 8.30 -14.00
N SER A 79 -11.29 9.57 -14.10
CA SER A 79 -10.15 10.00 -14.92
C SER A 79 -8.83 10.01 -14.14
N THR A 80 -8.88 9.73 -12.84
CA THR A 80 -7.69 9.77 -11.99
C THR A 80 -6.75 8.60 -12.29
N ALA A 81 -5.61 8.90 -12.90
CA ALA A 81 -4.49 7.99 -13.06
C ALA A 81 -3.39 8.28 -12.01
N ILE A 82 -2.66 7.22 -11.62
CA ILE A 82 -1.56 7.30 -10.65
C ILE A 82 -0.28 6.83 -11.34
N LEU A 83 0.76 7.66 -11.32
CA LEU A 83 2.12 7.23 -11.64
C LEU A 83 2.82 6.80 -10.36
N ILE A 84 3.31 5.56 -10.29
CA ILE A 84 4.13 5.05 -9.19
C ILE A 84 5.59 5.03 -9.65
N THR A 85 6.49 5.64 -8.88
CA THR A 85 7.91 5.76 -9.27
C THR A 85 8.82 5.91 -8.05
N TYR A 86 10.07 5.46 -8.16
CA TYR A 86 11.11 5.83 -7.20
C TYR A 86 11.59 7.27 -7.48
N ALA A 87 11.99 7.98 -6.43
CA ALA A 87 12.44 9.36 -6.52
C ALA A 87 13.65 9.54 -7.46
N ASP A 88 14.49 8.51 -7.59
CA ASP A 88 15.70 8.43 -8.41
C ASP A 88 15.53 7.58 -9.68
N THR A 89 14.31 7.36 -10.16
CA THR A 89 14.09 6.69 -11.45
C THR A 89 14.74 7.48 -12.59
N VAL A 90 14.77 8.81 -12.48
CA VAL A 90 15.52 9.71 -13.36
C VAL A 90 16.49 10.53 -12.51
N THR A 91 17.75 10.55 -12.91
CA THR A 91 18.82 11.22 -12.16
C THR A 91 19.67 12.10 -13.07
N ALA A 92 20.31 13.09 -12.46
CA ALA A 92 21.35 13.90 -13.06
C ALA A 92 22.51 13.98 -12.09
N ALA A 93 23.72 14.18 -12.60
CA ALA A 93 24.90 14.33 -11.74
C ALA A 93 24.74 15.57 -10.85
N ASP A 94 25.06 15.41 -9.56
CA ASP A 94 25.11 16.48 -8.55
C ASP A 94 23.80 17.26 -8.31
N GLU A 95 22.65 16.70 -8.70
CA GLU A 95 21.33 17.28 -8.43
C GLU A 95 20.47 16.37 -7.53
N PRO A 96 19.66 16.93 -6.62
CA PRO A 96 18.69 16.14 -5.85
C PRO A 96 17.70 15.41 -6.77
N ALA A 97 17.51 14.10 -6.55
CA ALA A 97 16.70 13.28 -7.44
C ALA A 97 15.25 13.79 -7.60
N LEU A 98 14.64 14.29 -6.52
CA LEU A 98 13.29 14.86 -6.57
C LEU A 98 13.21 16.13 -7.43
N ALA A 99 14.28 16.93 -7.51
CA ALA A 99 14.34 18.10 -8.38
C ALA A 99 14.38 17.67 -9.86
N VAL A 100 15.19 16.65 -10.16
CA VAL A 100 15.31 16.07 -11.50
C VAL A 100 13.99 15.45 -11.94
N LEU A 101 13.36 14.65 -11.07
CA LEU A 101 12.04 14.06 -11.30
C LEU A 101 10.98 15.14 -11.54
N ASN A 102 10.96 16.20 -10.73
CA ASN A 102 10.01 17.29 -10.92
C ASN A 102 10.19 17.99 -12.27
N ARG A 103 11.45 18.25 -12.67
CA ARG A 103 11.77 18.85 -13.97
C ARG A 103 11.33 17.94 -15.12
N PHE A 104 11.69 16.67 -15.08
CA PHE A 104 11.31 15.66 -16.08
C PHE A 104 9.79 15.56 -16.25
N LEU A 105 9.05 15.42 -15.15
CA LEU A 105 7.59 15.31 -15.21
C LEU A 105 6.92 16.59 -15.69
N SER A 106 7.47 17.76 -15.36
CA SER A 106 6.87 19.05 -15.73
C SER A 106 7.18 19.45 -17.18
N GLN A 107 8.34 19.05 -17.72
CA GLN A 107 8.78 19.41 -19.07
C GLN A 107 8.41 18.34 -20.11
N ASP A 108 8.78 17.09 -19.86
CA ASP A 108 8.66 16.02 -20.86
C ASP A 108 7.28 15.34 -20.83
N TYR A 109 6.60 15.37 -19.68
CA TYR A 109 5.31 14.70 -19.46
C TYR A 109 4.16 15.63 -19.02
N GLY A 110 4.40 16.94 -19.02
CA GLY A 110 3.42 17.93 -18.52
C GLY A 110 2.05 17.87 -19.21
N THR A 111 1.99 17.37 -20.45
CA THR A 111 0.77 17.24 -21.25
C THR A 111 -0.04 15.98 -20.98
N VAL A 112 0.56 14.94 -20.37
CA VAL A 112 -0.12 13.64 -20.14
C VAL A 112 -1.14 13.73 -19.00
N GLY A 113 -1.02 14.74 -18.13
CA GLY A 113 -1.94 14.95 -17.01
C GLY A 113 -1.84 13.80 -16.02
N LEU A 114 -0.81 13.81 -15.17
CA LEU A 114 -0.62 12.83 -14.10
C LEU A 114 -1.10 13.45 -12.77
N PRO A 115 -2.39 13.30 -12.42
CA PRO A 115 -2.98 14.05 -11.32
C PRO A 115 -2.56 13.52 -9.95
N VAL A 116 -2.02 12.30 -9.89
CA VAL A 116 -1.48 11.68 -8.67
C VAL A 116 -0.13 11.05 -8.97
N LEU A 117 0.87 11.39 -8.17
CA LEU A 117 2.20 10.81 -8.22
C LEU A 117 2.49 10.10 -6.89
N HIS A 118 2.64 8.78 -6.94
CA HIS A 118 3.13 7.98 -5.82
C HIS A 118 4.65 7.89 -5.89
N VAL A 119 5.31 8.60 -4.98
CA VAL A 119 6.75 8.48 -4.78
C VAL A 119 6.98 7.36 -3.78
N LEU A 120 7.60 6.26 -4.24
CA LEU A 120 8.02 5.14 -3.40
C LEU A 120 8.96 5.61 -2.29
N PRO A 121 9.19 4.81 -1.22
CA PRO A 121 9.73 5.33 0.04
C PRO A 121 10.99 6.19 -0.13
N PHE A 122 10.88 7.43 0.34
CA PHE A 122 11.91 8.47 0.21
C PHE A 122 12.61 8.82 1.53
N LEU A 123 12.08 8.29 2.64
CA LEU A 123 12.67 8.48 3.96
C LEU A 123 13.99 7.72 4.07
N ARG A 124 14.86 8.19 4.98
CA ARG A 124 16.13 7.51 5.24
C ARG A 124 15.88 6.05 5.63
N SER A 125 16.61 5.14 5.03
CA SER A 125 16.40 3.69 5.11
C SER A 125 17.72 2.90 5.11
N SER A 126 17.67 1.61 5.41
CA SER A 126 18.85 0.73 5.44
C SER A 126 18.83 -0.34 4.36
N SER A 127 17.66 -0.82 3.98
CA SER A 127 17.49 -1.92 3.03
C SER A 127 16.09 -1.89 2.40
N ASP A 128 15.78 -2.94 1.62
CA ASP A 128 14.47 -3.15 0.98
C ASP A 128 14.00 -1.94 0.16
N ARG A 129 14.92 -1.30 -0.57
CA ARG A 129 14.66 -0.14 -1.45
C ARG A 129 13.82 0.97 -0.78
N GLY A 130 14.08 1.24 0.50
CA GLY A 130 13.41 2.32 1.23
C GLY A 130 12.39 1.84 2.26
N PHE A 131 11.98 0.56 2.23
CA PHE A 131 10.97 0.04 3.16
C PHE A 131 11.51 -0.26 4.56
N ALA A 132 12.83 -0.45 4.75
CA ALA A 132 13.42 -0.51 6.09
C ALA A 132 13.77 0.90 6.61
N VAL A 133 12.79 1.64 7.13
CA VAL A 133 12.94 3.07 7.53
C VAL A 133 13.81 3.25 8.78
N CYS A 134 14.84 4.08 8.67
CA CYS A 134 15.81 4.42 9.72
C CYS A 134 15.45 5.71 10.47
N ASP A 135 14.82 6.67 9.80
CA ASP A 135 14.49 7.99 10.35
C ASP A 135 13.25 8.57 9.68
N HIS A 136 12.17 8.72 10.44
CA HIS A 136 10.91 9.28 9.95
C HIS A 136 10.93 10.81 9.76
N THR A 137 12.02 11.49 10.17
CA THR A 137 12.11 12.96 10.13
C THR A 137 12.94 13.47 8.95
N ARG A 138 13.66 12.59 8.25
CA ARG A 138 14.60 12.94 7.19
C ARG A 138 14.41 12.08 5.95
N LEU A 139 14.53 12.72 4.80
CA LEU A 139 14.67 12.05 3.51
C LEU A 139 16.06 11.44 3.38
N GLU A 140 16.21 10.50 2.43
CA GLU A 140 17.53 10.13 1.95
C GLU A 140 18.25 11.36 1.35
N PRO A 141 19.52 11.64 1.72
CA PRO A 141 20.19 12.88 1.33
C PRO A 141 20.25 13.12 -0.19
N HIS A 142 20.38 12.06 -0.99
CA HIS A 142 20.47 12.14 -2.44
C HIS A 142 19.11 12.46 -3.12
N PHE A 143 17.98 12.24 -2.44
CA PHE A 143 16.67 12.67 -2.94
C PHE A 143 16.44 14.16 -2.77
N GLY A 144 17.14 14.79 -1.81
CA GLY A 144 16.96 16.20 -1.43
C GLY A 144 16.34 16.33 -0.05
N ASP A 145 15.36 17.22 0.08
CA ASP A 145 14.69 17.51 1.34
C ASP A 145 13.17 17.71 1.16
N TRP A 146 12.48 17.99 2.25
CA TRP A 146 11.04 18.21 2.26
C TRP A 146 10.58 19.35 1.33
N ARG A 147 11.42 20.35 1.04
CA ARG A 147 11.07 21.44 0.11
C ARG A 147 11.00 20.93 -1.32
N HIS A 148 11.85 19.97 -1.69
CA HIS A 148 11.79 19.34 -3.01
C HIS A 148 10.51 18.51 -3.19
N LEU A 149 10.05 17.80 -2.16
CA LEU A 149 8.74 17.14 -2.17
C LEU A 149 7.60 18.15 -2.32
N GLN A 150 7.64 19.24 -1.55
CA GLN A 150 6.62 20.28 -1.64
C GLN A 150 6.59 20.90 -3.04
N GLN A 151 7.74 21.16 -3.66
CA GLN A 151 7.84 21.59 -5.06
C GLN A 151 7.24 20.56 -6.03
N LEU A 152 7.53 19.27 -5.84
CA LEU A 152 6.98 18.19 -6.63
C LEU A 152 5.44 18.10 -6.53
N ALA A 153 4.85 18.51 -5.41
CA ALA A 153 3.40 18.57 -5.20
C ALA A 153 2.71 19.75 -5.93
N HIS A 154 3.45 20.70 -6.50
CA HIS A 154 2.81 21.82 -7.20
C HIS A 154 2.15 21.31 -8.50
N GLY A 155 0.83 21.46 -8.57
CA GLY A 155 0.04 21.04 -9.73
C GLY A 155 -0.29 19.54 -9.78
N ARG A 156 0.01 18.77 -8.73
CA ARG A 156 -0.32 17.33 -8.64
C ARG A 156 -0.52 16.88 -7.19
N ARG A 157 -1.29 15.83 -6.97
CA ARG A 157 -1.42 15.20 -5.65
C ARG A 157 -0.26 14.24 -5.45
N LEU A 158 0.39 14.28 -4.28
CA LEU A 158 1.38 13.28 -3.93
C LEU A 158 0.79 12.17 -3.07
N MET A 159 1.24 10.95 -3.38
CA MET A 159 1.03 9.74 -2.60
C MET A 159 2.38 9.28 -2.04
N ALA A 160 2.38 8.88 -0.77
CA ALA A 160 3.58 8.36 -0.10
C ALA A 160 3.27 7.08 0.67
N ASP A 161 4.30 6.26 0.84
CA ASP A 161 4.27 5.12 1.74
C ASP A 161 4.36 5.56 3.21
N LEU A 162 3.49 4.99 4.02
CA LEU A 162 3.57 4.97 5.46
C LEU A 162 3.89 3.53 5.87
N VAL A 163 5.18 3.27 6.13
CA VAL A 163 5.66 1.96 6.58
C VAL A 163 5.28 1.76 8.03
N VAL A 164 4.05 1.32 8.24
CA VAL A 164 3.40 1.29 9.56
C VAL A 164 3.80 0.08 10.39
N ASN A 165 4.15 -1.03 9.76
CA ASN A 165 4.36 -2.29 10.48
C ASN A 165 5.70 -2.37 11.23
N HIS A 166 6.77 -1.84 10.63
CA HIS A 166 8.13 -2.11 11.05
C HIS A 166 9.06 -0.92 10.78
N VAL A 167 10.24 -0.95 11.41
CA VAL A 167 11.34 0.00 11.19
C VAL A 167 12.64 -0.75 10.97
N SER A 168 13.66 -0.07 10.44
CA SER A 168 15.02 -0.59 10.35
C SER A 168 15.54 -1.05 11.72
N ALA A 169 16.35 -2.11 11.76
CA ALA A 169 17.09 -2.49 12.96
C ALA A 169 18.06 -1.38 13.43
N SER A 170 18.41 -0.45 12.55
CA SER A 170 19.21 0.74 12.88
C SER A 170 18.40 1.92 13.44
N HIS A 171 17.06 1.86 13.42
CA HIS A 171 16.18 2.94 13.86
C HIS A 171 16.43 3.32 15.34
N PRO A 172 16.35 4.61 15.72
CA PRO A 172 16.55 5.05 17.10
C PRO A 172 15.71 4.31 18.15
N TRP A 173 14.46 3.95 17.84
CA TRP A 173 13.60 3.14 18.72
C TRP A 173 14.17 1.74 18.98
N VAL A 174 14.79 1.10 17.99
CA VAL A 174 15.44 -0.21 18.16
C VAL A 174 16.70 -0.05 19.02
N GLN A 175 17.49 1.00 18.81
CA GLN A 175 18.66 1.27 19.66
C GLN A 175 18.26 1.59 21.11
N GLN A 176 17.15 2.31 21.29
CA GLN A 176 16.55 2.55 22.60
C GLN A 176 16.06 1.26 23.25
N PHE A 177 15.41 0.36 22.51
CA PHE A 177 15.02 -0.97 22.97
C PHE A 177 16.21 -1.76 23.50
N ARG A 178 17.31 -1.81 22.74
CA ARG A 178 18.56 -2.47 23.15
C ARG A 178 19.12 -1.90 24.46
N ARG A 179 18.93 -0.61 24.71
CA ARG A 179 19.39 0.09 25.93
C ARG A 179 18.36 0.11 27.06
N GLY A 180 17.15 -0.43 26.86
CA GLY A 180 16.06 -0.33 27.83
C GLY A 180 15.50 1.09 28.01
N GLN A 181 15.66 1.97 27.02
CA GLN A 181 15.28 3.39 27.08
C GLN A 181 13.94 3.65 26.40
N ALA A 182 13.12 4.52 26.98
CA ALA A 182 11.88 4.97 26.36
C ALA A 182 12.14 5.96 25.19
N PRO A 183 11.24 6.04 24.19
CA PRO A 183 10.07 5.19 24.05
C PRO A 183 10.35 3.81 23.42
N GLY A 184 11.51 3.60 22.82
CA GLY A 184 11.84 2.38 22.09
C GLY A 184 11.73 1.07 22.90
N SER A 185 11.97 1.12 24.21
CA SER A 185 11.86 -0.04 25.12
C SER A 185 10.50 -0.72 25.13
N PHE A 186 9.43 0.00 24.76
CA PHE A 186 8.08 -0.55 24.65
C PHE A 186 7.49 -0.47 23.24
N MET A 187 8.04 0.34 22.33
CA MET A 187 7.54 0.47 20.95
C MET A 187 7.95 -0.70 20.03
N VAL A 188 9.02 -1.43 20.35
CA VAL A 188 9.45 -2.60 19.58
C VAL A 188 8.65 -3.82 19.99
N MET A 189 8.11 -4.56 19.00
CA MET A 189 7.39 -5.80 19.26
C MET A 189 8.36 -6.91 19.68
N ALA A 190 8.38 -7.21 20.97
CA ALA A 190 9.18 -8.28 21.55
C ALA A 190 8.34 -9.01 22.61
N PRO A 191 7.69 -10.13 22.27
CA PRO A 191 6.76 -10.78 23.18
C PRO A 191 7.48 -11.33 24.42
N PRO A 192 6.82 -11.33 25.59
CA PRO A 192 7.40 -11.83 26.83
C PRO A 192 7.56 -13.36 26.83
N ALA A 193 6.78 -14.07 26.01
CA ALA A 193 6.82 -15.51 25.84
C ALA A 193 6.76 -15.88 24.36
N LEU A 194 7.42 -16.98 23.99
CA LEU A 194 7.43 -17.51 22.63
C LEU A 194 6.30 -18.51 22.35
N GLN A 195 5.47 -18.83 23.35
CA GLN A 195 4.33 -19.71 23.18
C GLN A 195 3.17 -19.01 22.44
N GLY A 196 2.52 -19.75 21.53
CA GLY A 196 1.29 -19.30 20.87
C GLY A 196 1.51 -18.58 19.53
N TRP A 197 2.71 -18.61 18.97
CA TRP A 197 3.01 -17.93 17.69
C TRP A 197 3.05 -18.88 16.49
N ASP A 198 2.61 -20.13 16.66
CA ASP A 198 2.70 -21.18 15.65
C ASP A 198 1.77 -20.95 14.44
N ASN A 199 0.67 -20.21 14.64
CA ASN A 199 -0.35 -19.96 13.62
C ASN A 199 -0.09 -18.70 12.77
N VAL A 200 1.02 -17.98 13.01
CA VAL A 200 1.30 -16.70 12.36
C VAL A 200 1.49 -16.90 10.85
N VAL A 201 0.77 -16.11 10.05
CA VAL A 201 0.96 -16.09 8.60
C VAL A 201 2.27 -15.38 8.27
N ARG A 202 3.15 -16.02 7.48
CA ARG A 202 4.49 -15.51 7.17
C ARG A 202 4.63 -15.21 5.67
N PRO A 203 4.92 -13.95 5.28
CA PRO A 203 5.11 -13.59 3.88
C PRO A 203 6.48 -14.02 3.32
N ARG A 204 7.47 -14.21 4.21
CA ARG A 204 8.83 -14.62 3.86
C ARG A 204 9.23 -15.91 4.59
N SER A 205 10.20 -16.63 4.05
CA SER A 205 10.76 -17.85 4.69
C SER A 205 11.69 -17.56 5.87
N SER A 206 12.11 -16.29 6.04
CA SER A 206 12.97 -15.81 7.15
C SER A 206 12.33 -15.99 8.52
N VAL A 207 13.09 -16.47 9.51
CA VAL A 207 12.61 -16.73 10.88
C VAL A 207 11.81 -15.57 11.47
N LEU A 208 10.73 -15.87 12.19
CA LEU A 208 9.81 -14.87 12.75
C LEU A 208 10.45 -14.02 13.84
N PHE A 209 11.37 -14.61 14.61
CA PHE A 209 12.06 -13.95 15.71
C PHE A 209 13.55 -13.83 15.43
N THR A 210 14.07 -12.61 15.51
CA THR A 210 15.50 -12.32 15.48
C THR A 210 16.01 -12.14 16.91
N LEU A 211 17.10 -12.82 17.28
CA LEU A 211 17.73 -12.61 18.58
C LEU A 211 18.54 -11.31 18.57
N MET A 212 18.19 -10.39 19.46
CA MET A 212 18.82 -9.09 19.58
C MET A 212 19.52 -8.94 20.93
N ASP A 213 20.74 -8.43 20.91
CA ASP A 213 21.49 -8.12 22.13
C ASP A 213 20.97 -6.83 22.78
N THR A 214 20.63 -6.94 24.06
CA THR A 214 20.04 -5.86 24.87
C THR A 214 20.73 -5.78 26.24
N HIS A 215 20.49 -4.70 26.98
CA HIS A 215 20.94 -4.54 28.36
C HIS A 215 20.48 -5.69 29.29
N GLN A 216 19.43 -6.44 28.92
CA GLN A 216 18.92 -7.58 29.69
C GLN A 216 19.39 -8.94 29.13
N GLY A 217 20.35 -8.94 28.20
CA GLY A 217 20.80 -10.11 27.46
C GLY A 217 20.06 -10.29 26.12
N LEU A 218 20.21 -11.46 25.51
CA LEU A 218 19.58 -11.78 24.23
C LEU A 218 18.06 -11.82 24.37
N ARG A 219 17.37 -11.03 23.55
CA ARG A 219 15.91 -10.98 23.50
C ARG A 219 15.40 -11.27 22.08
N PRO A 220 14.37 -12.11 21.93
CA PRO A 220 13.70 -12.29 20.65
C PRO A 220 12.87 -11.05 20.32
N VAL A 221 13.12 -10.46 19.16
CA VAL A 221 12.31 -9.37 18.58
C VAL A 221 11.58 -9.90 17.34
N TRP A 222 10.37 -9.40 17.12
CA TRP A 222 9.53 -9.80 16.01
C TRP A 222 10.01 -9.16 14.70
N THR A 223 10.22 -9.98 13.67
CA THR A 223 10.76 -9.57 12.37
C THR A 223 10.02 -10.29 11.24
N THR A 224 8.84 -9.79 10.87
CA THR A 224 7.93 -10.44 9.90
C THR A 224 8.58 -10.62 8.51
N PHE A 225 9.38 -9.64 8.08
CA PHE A 225 9.93 -9.57 6.73
C PHE A 225 11.44 -9.85 6.65
N GLY A 226 12.14 -9.83 7.78
CA GLY A 226 13.57 -10.12 7.86
C GLY A 226 14.25 -9.39 9.01
N PRO A 227 15.50 -9.75 9.35
CA PRO A 227 16.19 -9.27 10.56
C PRO A 227 16.42 -7.76 10.59
N ASP A 228 16.47 -7.09 9.44
CA ASP A 228 16.60 -5.62 9.37
C ASP A 228 15.24 -4.89 9.51
N GLN A 229 14.12 -5.60 9.43
CA GLN A 229 12.77 -5.03 9.54
C GLN A 229 12.13 -5.48 10.85
N VAL A 230 12.31 -4.66 11.89
CA VAL A 230 11.84 -4.92 13.25
C VAL A 230 10.42 -4.37 13.42
N ASP A 231 9.47 -5.26 13.71
CA ASP A 231 8.06 -4.92 13.88
C ASP A 231 7.82 -4.02 15.11
N LEU A 232 6.85 -3.12 14.97
CA LEU A 232 6.40 -2.23 16.04
C LEU A 232 5.24 -2.83 16.83
N ASP A 233 5.18 -2.50 18.13
CA ASP A 233 4.12 -2.89 19.05
C ASP A 233 2.98 -1.86 19.00
N TRP A 234 2.02 -2.06 18.10
CA TRP A 234 0.84 -1.21 17.98
C TRP A 234 -0.12 -1.30 19.18
N SER A 235 0.13 -2.16 20.17
CA SER A 235 -0.58 -2.10 21.45
C SER A 235 -0.19 -0.89 22.31
N ARG A 236 0.85 -0.16 21.90
CA ARG A 236 1.28 1.10 22.51
C ARG A 236 0.73 2.29 21.74
N LEU A 237 -0.01 3.15 22.44
CA LEU A 237 -0.62 4.37 21.87
C LEU A 237 0.45 5.29 21.27
N GLU A 238 1.66 5.30 21.83
CA GLU A 238 2.77 6.13 21.36
C GLU A 238 3.19 5.80 19.91
N VAL A 239 2.98 4.56 19.46
CA VAL A 239 3.22 4.17 18.05
C VAL A 239 2.22 4.88 17.16
N LEU A 240 0.92 4.79 17.47
CA LEU A 240 -0.13 5.52 16.75
C LEU A 240 0.14 7.03 16.74
N GLU A 241 0.53 7.63 17.87
CA GLU A 241 0.86 9.06 17.95
C GLU A 241 2.04 9.43 17.04
N SER A 242 3.06 8.58 16.97
CA SER A 242 4.24 8.83 16.14
C SER A 242 3.88 8.82 14.66
N PHE A 243 3.09 7.85 14.21
CA PHE A 243 2.61 7.79 12.82
C PHE A 243 1.59 8.89 12.51
N ALA A 244 0.75 9.28 13.48
CA ALA A 244 -0.16 10.41 13.32
C ALA A 244 0.59 11.73 13.08
N ARG A 245 1.70 11.95 13.78
CA ARG A 245 2.59 13.11 13.56
C ARG A 245 3.28 13.03 12.21
N LEU A 246 3.76 11.84 11.81
CA LEU A 246 4.36 11.65 10.48
C LEU A 246 3.37 11.94 9.36
N MET A 247 2.13 11.45 9.47
CA MET A 247 1.06 11.75 8.52
C MET A 247 0.74 13.26 8.46
N HIS A 248 0.77 13.95 9.60
CA HIS A 248 0.63 15.39 9.62
C HIS A 248 1.78 16.08 8.87
N THR A 249 3.03 15.69 9.13
CA THR A 249 4.21 16.18 8.40
C THR A 249 4.10 15.92 6.89
N TYR A 250 3.61 14.75 6.48
CA TYR A 250 3.35 14.45 5.07
C TYR A 250 2.37 15.46 4.46
N VAL A 251 1.25 15.72 5.14
CA VAL A 251 0.24 16.70 4.69
C VAL A 251 0.80 18.12 4.62
N ASP A 252 1.61 18.54 5.60
CA ASP A 252 2.28 19.84 5.62
C ASP A 252 3.19 20.05 4.39
N HIS A 253 3.67 18.96 3.78
CA HIS A 253 4.53 18.98 2.59
C HIS A 253 3.82 18.53 1.30
N GLY A 254 2.47 18.56 1.28
CA GLY A 254 1.67 18.35 0.07
C GLY A 254 1.32 16.90 -0.25
N ILE A 255 1.69 15.94 0.62
CA ILE A 255 1.27 14.54 0.48
C ILE A 255 -0.13 14.39 1.08
N THR A 256 -1.09 14.13 0.21
CA THR A 256 -2.50 14.00 0.60
C THR A 256 -3.02 12.56 0.46
N TRP A 257 -2.28 11.71 -0.25
CA TRP A 257 -2.56 10.29 -0.38
C TRP A 257 -1.53 9.49 0.41
N VAL A 258 -1.97 8.51 1.19
CA VAL A 258 -1.10 7.73 2.08
C VAL A 258 -1.36 6.25 1.86
N ARG A 259 -0.34 5.50 1.42
CA ARG A 259 -0.35 4.04 1.32
C ARG A 259 0.10 3.44 2.65
N LEU A 260 -0.75 2.62 3.26
CA LEU A 260 -0.39 1.84 4.45
C LEU A 260 0.30 0.56 3.99
N ASP A 261 1.61 0.54 4.13
CA ASP A 261 2.45 -0.61 3.80
C ASP A 261 2.39 -1.68 4.90
N ALA A 262 2.32 -2.95 4.50
CA ALA A 262 2.25 -4.10 5.41
C ALA A 262 1.15 -3.99 6.50
N VAL A 263 0.06 -3.28 6.19
CA VAL A 263 -1.01 -2.94 7.16
C VAL A 263 -1.71 -4.18 7.73
N GLY A 264 -1.70 -5.29 7.01
CA GLY A 264 -2.27 -6.56 7.50
C GLY A 264 -1.65 -7.04 8.82
N PHE A 265 -0.39 -6.70 9.07
CA PHE A 265 0.42 -7.25 10.16
C PHE A 265 0.48 -6.37 11.42
N LEU A 266 -0.22 -5.23 11.49
CA LEU A 266 -0.04 -4.25 12.58
C LEU A 266 -0.18 -4.84 13.99
N TRP A 267 -1.20 -5.66 14.20
CA TRP A 267 -1.55 -6.16 15.53
C TRP A 267 -1.13 -7.61 15.74
N LYS A 268 -0.40 -7.87 16.83
CA LYS A 268 0.11 -9.19 17.19
C LYS A 268 -0.63 -9.69 18.44
N GLU A 269 -1.20 -10.88 18.37
CA GLU A 269 -1.92 -11.52 19.48
C GLU A 269 -1.65 -13.04 19.48
N PRO A 270 -1.22 -13.63 20.62
CA PRO A 270 -0.95 -15.06 20.69
C PRO A 270 -2.16 -15.89 20.24
N TYR A 271 -1.88 -17.03 19.63
CA TYR A 271 -2.83 -18.02 19.10
C TYR A 271 -3.65 -17.53 17.90
N THR A 272 -3.31 -16.38 17.32
CA THR A 272 -3.95 -15.85 16.10
C THR A 272 -3.00 -15.90 14.90
N THR A 273 -3.52 -15.64 13.70
CA THR A 273 -2.71 -15.52 12.48
C THR A 273 -1.86 -14.24 12.44
N CYS A 274 -2.14 -13.27 13.31
CA CYS A 274 -1.57 -11.91 13.29
C CYS A 274 -1.73 -11.17 11.95
N LEU A 275 -2.64 -11.63 11.09
CA LEU A 275 -2.98 -11.01 9.81
C LEU A 275 -4.44 -10.55 9.83
N HIS A 276 -4.70 -9.29 9.46
CA HIS A 276 -6.03 -8.66 9.42
C HIS A 276 -6.80 -8.71 10.74
N HIS A 277 -6.08 -8.65 11.87
CA HIS A 277 -6.68 -8.68 13.19
C HIS A 277 -7.78 -7.61 13.34
N PRO A 278 -8.89 -7.86 14.07
CA PRO A 278 -9.95 -6.86 14.25
C PRO A 278 -9.44 -5.51 14.77
N LYS A 279 -8.43 -5.53 15.65
CA LYS A 279 -7.77 -4.30 16.17
C LYS A 279 -6.97 -3.56 15.10
N THR A 280 -6.42 -4.25 14.10
CA THR A 280 -5.81 -3.60 12.91
C THR A 280 -6.85 -2.77 12.16
N ARG A 281 -8.08 -3.26 12.00
CA ARG A 281 -9.15 -2.54 11.30
C ARG A 281 -9.57 -1.26 12.03
N ILE A 282 -9.60 -1.31 13.36
CA ILE A 282 -9.82 -0.14 14.22
C ILE A 282 -8.70 0.89 14.01
N LEU A 283 -7.44 0.46 13.94
CA LEU A 283 -6.30 1.34 13.67
C LEU A 283 -6.39 1.99 12.28
N VAL A 284 -6.75 1.24 11.24
CA VAL A 284 -6.96 1.79 9.89
C VAL A 284 -8.06 2.86 9.90
N GLN A 285 -9.17 2.61 10.59
CA GLN A 285 -10.24 3.60 10.75
C GLN A 285 -9.76 4.85 11.50
N ALA A 286 -8.95 4.69 12.55
CA ALA A 286 -8.37 5.82 13.28
C ALA A 286 -7.42 6.64 12.39
N LEU A 287 -6.52 5.99 11.65
CA LEU A 287 -5.61 6.64 10.70
C LEU A 287 -6.37 7.40 9.60
N ARG A 288 -7.49 6.85 9.11
CA ARG A 288 -8.36 7.57 8.17
C ARG A 288 -8.93 8.84 8.78
N LEU A 289 -9.52 8.76 9.97
CA LEU A 289 -10.12 9.91 10.64
C LEU A 289 -9.07 11.01 10.91
N LEU A 290 -7.85 10.62 11.28
CA LEU A 290 -6.73 11.55 11.43
C LEU A 290 -6.38 12.21 10.08
N LEU A 291 -6.23 11.44 9.00
CA LEU A 291 -5.91 11.97 7.68
C LEU A 291 -6.98 12.93 7.16
N GLU A 292 -8.25 12.55 7.28
CA GLU A 292 -9.40 13.38 6.88
C GLU A 292 -9.47 14.69 7.68
N ARG A 293 -8.93 14.70 8.91
CA ARG A 293 -8.83 15.91 9.72
C ARG A 293 -7.62 16.77 9.39
N TYR A 294 -6.52 16.19 8.93
CA TYR A 294 -5.35 16.94 8.46
C TYR A 294 -5.61 17.59 7.10
N THR A 295 -6.33 16.89 6.22
CA THR A 295 -6.67 17.40 4.89
C THR A 295 -7.97 16.83 4.37
N CYS A 296 -8.80 17.69 3.81
CA CYS A 296 -10.06 17.30 3.22
C CYS A 296 -9.89 16.46 1.93
N ASN A 297 -8.73 16.55 1.27
CA ASN A 297 -8.35 15.75 0.09
C ASN A 297 -7.66 14.43 0.46
N GLY A 298 -7.65 14.07 1.75
CA GLY A 298 -7.01 12.88 2.28
C GLY A 298 -7.52 11.59 1.64
N VAL A 299 -6.61 10.75 1.14
CA VAL A 299 -6.91 9.39 0.67
C VAL A 299 -6.00 8.41 1.39
N LEU A 300 -6.63 7.46 2.09
CA LEU A 300 -5.95 6.38 2.78
C LEU A 300 -6.09 5.10 1.96
N LEU A 301 -4.96 4.55 1.54
CA LEU A 301 -4.90 3.35 0.72
C LEU A 301 -4.31 2.20 1.54
N THR A 302 -4.92 1.01 1.48
CA THR A 302 -4.34 -0.20 2.08
C THR A 302 -3.64 -1.05 1.02
N GLU A 303 -2.46 -1.54 1.35
CA GLU A 303 -1.78 -2.57 0.57
C GLU A 303 -1.80 -3.90 1.32
N THR A 304 -2.46 -4.88 0.72
CA THR A 304 -2.56 -6.25 1.24
C THR A 304 -2.59 -7.24 0.07
N ASN A 305 -1.45 -7.86 -0.22
CA ASN A 305 -1.31 -8.92 -1.22
C ASN A 305 -1.92 -10.26 -0.75
N VAL A 306 -3.26 -10.28 -0.63
CA VAL A 306 -4.07 -11.37 -0.04
C VAL A 306 -5.29 -11.70 -0.93
N PRO A 307 -6.00 -12.82 -0.68
CA PRO A 307 -7.24 -13.12 -1.39
C PRO A 307 -8.28 -11.99 -1.32
N GLU A 308 -9.14 -11.92 -2.35
CA GLU A 308 -10.06 -10.80 -2.58
C GLU A 308 -10.91 -10.41 -1.35
N GLU A 309 -11.51 -11.38 -0.66
CA GLU A 309 -12.40 -11.12 0.48
C GLU A 309 -11.68 -10.41 1.64
N GLU A 310 -10.43 -10.79 1.90
CA GLU A 310 -9.60 -10.18 2.94
C GLU A 310 -9.26 -8.73 2.58
N ASN A 311 -8.86 -8.48 1.33
CA ASN A 311 -8.53 -7.16 0.83
C ASN A 311 -9.76 -6.22 0.80
N LEU A 312 -10.90 -6.72 0.32
CA LEU A 312 -12.17 -5.97 0.30
C LEU A 312 -12.70 -5.63 1.69
N SER A 313 -12.27 -6.36 2.73
CA SER A 313 -12.75 -6.15 4.10
C SER A 313 -12.45 -4.73 4.64
N TYR A 314 -11.40 -4.08 4.12
CA TYR A 314 -11.04 -2.69 4.44
C TYR A 314 -11.90 -1.64 3.73
N LEU A 315 -12.70 -2.03 2.74
CA LEU A 315 -13.54 -1.10 1.96
C LEU A 315 -15.04 -1.26 2.24
N ARG A 316 -15.49 -2.46 2.65
CA ARG A 316 -16.92 -2.81 2.77
C ARG A 316 -17.72 -1.95 3.74
N SER A 317 -17.11 -1.53 4.86
CA SER A 317 -17.78 -0.69 5.84
C SER A 317 -17.84 0.79 5.42
N GLY A 318 -17.02 1.21 4.46
CA GLY A 318 -16.96 2.59 3.98
C GLY A 318 -16.30 3.58 4.94
N ASP A 319 -15.82 3.14 6.10
CA ASP A 319 -15.21 3.94 7.16
C ASP A 319 -13.76 3.58 7.50
N GLN A 320 -13.19 2.54 6.87
CA GLN A 320 -11.80 2.09 7.04
C GLN A 320 -10.89 2.70 5.97
N ALA A 321 -10.48 1.98 4.94
CA ALA A 321 -9.70 2.56 3.85
C ALA A 321 -10.59 3.30 2.85
N HIS A 322 -10.01 4.23 2.10
CA HIS A 322 -10.64 4.84 0.93
C HIS A 322 -10.39 4.00 -0.32
N VAL A 323 -9.16 3.48 -0.45
CA VAL A 323 -8.74 2.72 -1.63
C VAL A 323 -8.00 1.46 -1.20
N ALA A 324 -8.12 0.38 -1.96
CA ALA A 324 -7.26 -0.79 -1.84
C ALA A 324 -6.75 -1.21 -3.22
N TYR A 325 -5.55 -1.79 -3.29
CA TYR A 325 -5.01 -2.33 -4.54
C TYR A 325 -5.83 -3.52 -5.05
N ASN A 326 -6.06 -3.60 -6.36
CA ASN A 326 -6.77 -4.72 -6.98
C ASN A 326 -5.83 -5.89 -7.31
N PHE A 327 -5.24 -6.47 -6.27
CA PHE A 327 -4.25 -7.54 -6.40
C PHE A 327 -4.68 -8.81 -7.18
N PRO A 328 -5.96 -9.21 -7.21
CA PRO A 328 -6.40 -10.30 -8.09
C PRO A 328 -6.30 -9.99 -9.59
N LEU A 329 -6.34 -8.71 -9.99
CA LEU A 329 -6.37 -8.32 -11.40
C LEU A 329 -5.09 -8.68 -12.16
N PRO A 330 -3.87 -8.35 -11.69
CA PRO A 330 -2.62 -8.71 -12.36
C PRO A 330 -2.49 -10.18 -12.80
N PRO A 331 -2.60 -11.18 -11.90
CA PRO A 331 -2.44 -12.57 -12.31
C PRO A 331 -3.58 -13.05 -13.21
N LEU A 332 -4.82 -12.58 -13.01
CA LEU A 332 -5.96 -12.95 -13.85
C LEU A 332 -5.84 -12.39 -15.27
N LEU A 333 -5.41 -11.14 -15.41
CA LEU A 333 -5.21 -10.49 -16.70
C LEU A 333 -4.08 -11.18 -17.46
N LEU A 334 -2.97 -11.47 -16.77
CA LEU A 334 -1.83 -12.15 -17.37
C LEU A 334 -2.21 -13.56 -17.83
N GLU A 335 -2.95 -14.30 -16.99
CA GLU A 335 -3.46 -15.63 -17.33
C GLU A 335 -4.38 -15.58 -18.55
N ALA A 336 -5.30 -14.61 -18.62
CA ALA A 336 -6.23 -14.48 -19.74
C ALA A 336 -5.51 -14.20 -21.07
N LEU A 337 -4.52 -13.31 -21.04
CA LEU A 337 -3.72 -12.95 -22.22
C LEU A 337 -2.81 -14.09 -22.69
N LEU A 338 -2.21 -14.84 -21.76
CA LEU A 338 -1.34 -15.95 -22.11
C LEU A 338 -2.12 -17.19 -22.54
N SER A 339 -3.24 -17.49 -21.88
CA SER A 339 -4.09 -18.66 -22.21
C SER A 339 -5.04 -18.42 -23.38
N ASN A 340 -5.22 -17.18 -23.81
CA ASN A 340 -6.27 -16.73 -24.73
C ASN A 340 -7.69 -17.06 -24.24
N ARG A 341 -7.91 -17.04 -22.91
CA ARG A 341 -9.20 -17.37 -22.29
C ARG A 341 -9.59 -16.33 -21.26
N CYS A 342 -10.72 -15.66 -21.46
CA CYS A 342 -11.25 -14.68 -20.52
C CYS A 342 -12.19 -15.28 -19.45
N ASP A 343 -12.27 -16.61 -19.33
CA ASP A 343 -13.24 -17.27 -18.47
C ASP A 343 -13.03 -17.00 -16.96
N LEU A 344 -11.78 -16.93 -16.50
CA LEU A 344 -11.50 -16.60 -15.09
C LEU A 344 -11.80 -15.14 -14.77
N ILE A 345 -11.25 -14.21 -15.57
CA ILE A 345 -11.47 -12.78 -15.34
C ILE A 345 -12.95 -12.40 -15.49
N ASN A 346 -13.69 -12.97 -16.44
CA ASN A 346 -15.13 -12.71 -16.58
C ASN A 346 -15.93 -13.25 -15.39
N ARG A 347 -15.64 -14.47 -14.92
CA ARG A 347 -16.30 -15.03 -13.72
C ARG A 347 -15.96 -14.26 -12.45
N TRP A 348 -14.78 -13.65 -12.40
CA TRP A 348 -14.34 -12.80 -11.30
C TRP A 348 -14.96 -11.40 -11.36
N LEU A 349 -15.07 -10.77 -12.53
CA LEU A 349 -15.77 -9.48 -12.67
C LEU A 349 -17.28 -9.62 -12.41
N ALA A 350 -17.89 -10.76 -12.76
CA ALA A 350 -19.31 -10.99 -12.58
C ALA A 350 -19.77 -11.07 -11.11
N ARG A 351 -18.86 -11.33 -10.16
CA ARG A 351 -19.18 -11.43 -8.72
C ARG A 351 -18.86 -10.16 -7.94
N TRP A 352 -18.38 -9.12 -8.60
CA TRP A 352 -17.78 -7.98 -7.91
C TRP A 352 -18.84 -7.18 -7.13
N PRO A 353 -18.61 -6.90 -5.83
CA PRO A 353 -19.62 -6.24 -5.02
C PRO A 353 -19.71 -4.74 -5.34
N ARG A 354 -20.86 -4.15 -5.04
CA ARG A 354 -20.97 -2.69 -4.99
C ARG A 354 -20.23 -2.18 -3.76
N LEU A 355 -19.22 -1.35 -3.98
CA LEU A 355 -18.50 -0.68 -2.90
C LEU A 355 -19.27 0.54 -2.38
N PRO A 356 -19.11 0.90 -1.09
CA PRO A 356 -19.63 2.15 -0.56
C PRO A 356 -19.13 3.37 -1.34
N ARG A 357 -19.90 4.47 -1.28
CA ARG A 357 -19.44 5.75 -1.83
C ARG A 357 -18.18 6.22 -1.11
N GLY A 358 -17.22 6.74 -1.88
CA GLY A 358 -15.91 7.13 -1.33
C GLY A 358 -14.97 5.94 -1.11
N SER A 359 -15.30 4.76 -1.65
CA SER A 359 -14.40 3.61 -1.72
C SER A 359 -14.10 3.23 -3.17
N ALA A 360 -12.86 2.85 -3.48
CA ALA A 360 -12.48 2.37 -4.81
C ALA A 360 -11.39 1.30 -4.76
N MET A 361 -11.27 0.52 -5.83
CA MET A 361 -10.11 -0.35 -6.06
C MET A 361 -9.14 0.35 -6.99
N LEU A 362 -7.84 0.28 -6.69
CA LEU A 362 -6.78 0.74 -7.58
C LEU A 362 -6.38 -0.39 -8.53
N ASN A 363 -6.76 -0.28 -9.80
CA ASN A 363 -6.37 -1.24 -10.83
C ASN A 363 -4.93 -0.99 -11.25
N PHE A 364 -4.17 -2.07 -11.39
CA PHE A 364 -2.78 -2.06 -11.82
C PHE A 364 -2.44 -3.40 -12.47
N THR A 365 -1.31 -3.45 -13.17
CA THR A 365 -0.85 -4.64 -13.91
C THR A 365 0.37 -5.29 -13.26
N ALA A 366 1.21 -4.53 -12.55
CA ALA A 366 2.29 -5.02 -11.69
C ALA A 366 2.67 -3.95 -10.66
N SER A 367 3.19 -4.36 -9.51
CA SER A 367 3.77 -3.45 -8.51
C SER A 367 5.31 -3.49 -8.57
N HIS A 368 5.97 -2.75 -7.67
CA HIS A 368 7.42 -2.83 -7.48
C HIS A 368 7.90 -4.19 -6.95
N ASP A 369 7.00 -4.98 -6.34
CA ASP A 369 7.25 -6.36 -5.88
C ASP A 369 6.97 -7.42 -6.96
N GLY A 370 6.38 -7.01 -8.10
CA GLY A 370 5.99 -7.88 -9.20
C GLY A 370 4.49 -8.19 -9.23
N ILE A 371 4.15 -9.43 -9.63
CA ILE A 371 2.78 -9.93 -9.73
C ILE A 371 2.52 -10.90 -8.58
N GLY A 372 1.69 -10.48 -7.61
CA GLY A 372 1.29 -11.32 -6.49
C GLY A 372 0.46 -12.53 -6.94
N LEU A 373 0.80 -13.72 -6.43
CA LEU A 373 0.14 -14.98 -6.78
C LEU A 373 -0.85 -15.44 -5.72
N ARG A 374 -0.65 -15.08 -4.44
CA ARG A 374 -1.62 -15.33 -3.36
C ARG A 374 -3.05 -14.82 -3.67
N PRO A 375 -3.24 -13.62 -4.26
CA PRO A 375 -4.58 -13.12 -4.60
C PRO A 375 -5.32 -13.96 -5.65
N ALA A 376 -4.60 -14.82 -6.39
CA ALA A 376 -5.17 -15.74 -7.36
C ALA A 376 -5.61 -17.09 -6.74
N GLU A 377 -5.36 -17.33 -5.44
CA GLU A 377 -5.83 -18.52 -4.73
C GLU A 377 -7.36 -18.64 -4.82
N GLY A 378 -7.84 -19.82 -5.23
CA GLY A 378 -9.26 -20.06 -5.48
C GLY A 378 -9.83 -19.42 -6.75
N LEU A 379 -9.06 -18.57 -7.45
CA LEU A 379 -9.46 -17.95 -8.72
C LEU A 379 -8.86 -18.66 -9.94
N ILE A 380 -7.59 -19.06 -9.84
CA ILE A 380 -6.85 -19.79 -10.87
C ILE A 380 -6.65 -21.23 -10.38
N SER A 381 -6.95 -22.23 -11.23
CA SER A 381 -6.69 -23.62 -10.87
C SER A 381 -5.18 -23.91 -10.81
N PRO A 382 -4.71 -24.86 -9.97
CA PRO A 382 -3.30 -25.20 -9.86
C PRO A 382 -2.63 -25.52 -11.20
N GLU A 383 -3.34 -26.22 -12.09
CA GLU A 383 -2.87 -26.55 -13.45
C GLU A 383 -2.65 -25.28 -14.29
N ARG A 384 -3.61 -24.34 -14.29
CA ARG A 384 -3.49 -23.08 -15.05
C ARG A 384 -2.42 -22.18 -14.47
N LEU A 385 -2.28 -22.15 -13.14
CA LEU A 385 -1.22 -21.42 -12.47
C LEU A 385 0.15 -22.00 -12.84
N SER A 386 0.33 -23.32 -12.81
CA SER A 386 1.59 -23.96 -13.22
C SER A 386 1.95 -23.63 -14.67
N ASN A 387 0.98 -23.72 -15.59
CA ASN A 387 1.18 -23.35 -17.00
C ASN A 387 1.50 -21.86 -17.18
N LEU A 388 0.87 -20.98 -16.40
CA LEU A 388 1.16 -19.54 -16.38
C LEU A 388 2.61 -19.29 -15.98
N LEU A 389 3.05 -19.88 -14.86
CA LEU A 389 4.41 -19.71 -14.34
C LEU A 389 5.46 -20.23 -15.31
N MET A 390 5.31 -21.46 -15.82
CA MET A 390 6.19 -22.06 -16.82
C MET A 390 6.39 -21.14 -18.03
N ARG A 391 5.30 -20.62 -18.59
CA ARG A 391 5.33 -19.70 -19.74
C ARG A 391 6.00 -18.36 -19.43
N CYS A 392 5.98 -17.92 -18.19
CA CYS A 392 6.66 -16.69 -17.79
C CYS A 392 8.16 -16.96 -17.57
N GLU A 393 8.53 -18.09 -16.98
CA GLU A 393 9.93 -18.52 -16.82
C GLU A 393 10.62 -18.72 -18.17
N GLU A 394 9.94 -19.32 -19.16
CA GLU A 394 10.42 -19.41 -20.55
C GLU A 394 10.74 -18.03 -21.18
N ARG A 395 10.16 -16.96 -20.64
CA ARG A 395 10.35 -15.56 -21.08
C ARG A 395 11.25 -14.75 -20.13
N GLY A 396 11.99 -15.44 -19.26
CA GLY A 396 12.93 -14.83 -18.32
C GLY A 396 12.28 -14.29 -17.04
N GLY A 397 11.05 -14.69 -16.73
CA GLY A 397 10.41 -14.40 -15.45
C GLY A 397 11.02 -15.22 -14.31
N LEU A 398 10.94 -14.69 -13.09
CA LEU A 398 11.43 -15.34 -11.87
C LEU A 398 10.29 -15.50 -10.86
N VAL A 399 10.21 -16.66 -10.20
CA VAL A 399 9.15 -16.95 -9.20
C VAL A 399 9.75 -17.02 -7.80
N SER A 400 9.28 -16.15 -6.90
CA SER A 400 9.57 -16.25 -5.48
C SER A 400 8.59 -17.21 -4.79
N HIS A 401 9.01 -17.80 -3.68
CA HIS A 401 8.22 -18.79 -2.95
C HIS A 401 8.09 -18.40 -1.47
N ARG A 402 6.95 -18.74 -0.86
CA ARG A 402 6.74 -18.67 0.60
C ARG A 402 6.73 -20.07 1.21
N THR A 403 7.01 -20.14 2.51
CA THR A 403 6.95 -21.40 3.27
C THR A 403 5.60 -21.52 3.96
N GLU A 404 4.89 -22.61 3.70
CA GLU A 404 3.62 -22.95 4.33
C GLU A 404 3.82 -23.51 5.76
N ALA A 405 2.74 -23.65 6.52
CA ALA A 405 2.79 -24.16 7.91
C ALA A 405 3.33 -25.60 8.00
N ASP A 406 3.17 -26.40 6.94
CA ASP A 406 3.70 -27.76 6.84
C ASP A 406 5.16 -27.82 6.33
N GLY A 407 5.77 -26.66 6.06
CA GLY A 407 7.12 -26.54 5.53
C GLY A 407 7.23 -26.64 4.01
N SER A 408 6.13 -26.85 3.29
CA SER A 408 6.12 -26.85 1.82
C SER A 408 6.34 -25.43 1.26
N LEU A 409 6.77 -25.36 -0.01
CA LEU A 409 6.96 -24.09 -0.72
C LEU A 409 5.82 -23.87 -1.71
N SER A 410 5.21 -22.69 -1.67
CA SER A 410 4.20 -22.26 -2.63
C SER A 410 4.63 -20.99 -3.37
N PRO A 411 4.31 -20.85 -4.67
CA PRO A 411 4.59 -19.63 -5.43
C PRO A 411 3.95 -18.40 -4.78
N TYR A 412 4.72 -17.33 -4.61
CA TYR A 412 4.30 -16.12 -3.91
C TYR A 412 4.23 -14.90 -4.84
N GLU A 413 5.32 -14.60 -5.56
CA GLU A 413 5.40 -13.48 -6.51
C GLU A 413 6.04 -13.92 -7.82
N LEU A 414 5.51 -13.41 -8.93
CA LEU A 414 6.08 -13.55 -10.26
C LEU A 414 6.72 -12.22 -10.70
N ASN A 415 8.02 -12.24 -10.95
CA ASN A 415 8.80 -11.09 -11.42
C ASN A 415 9.07 -11.21 -12.92
N ILE A 416 8.32 -10.46 -13.71
CA ILE A 416 8.48 -10.37 -15.16
C ILE A 416 8.01 -9.00 -15.65
N SER A 417 8.69 -8.41 -16.64
CA SER A 417 8.16 -7.22 -17.30
C SER A 417 6.97 -7.59 -18.18
N TRP A 418 5.93 -6.75 -18.24
CA TRP A 418 4.78 -6.99 -19.12
C TRP A 418 5.17 -7.07 -20.60
N TRP A 419 6.20 -6.32 -21.00
CA TRP A 419 6.75 -6.44 -22.35
C TRP A 419 7.29 -7.85 -22.60
N SER A 420 8.14 -8.37 -21.70
CA SER A 420 8.67 -9.74 -21.79
C SER A 420 7.56 -10.77 -21.75
N ALA A 421 6.58 -10.64 -20.84
CA ALA A 421 5.46 -11.57 -20.73
C ALA A 421 4.66 -11.69 -22.04
N MET A 422 4.50 -10.59 -22.77
CA MET A 422 3.74 -10.56 -24.04
C MET A 422 4.54 -11.06 -25.26
N ALA A 423 5.80 -11.47 -25.07
CA ALA A 423 6.62 -12.02 -26.14
C ALA A 423 5.99 -13.29 -26.74
N GLY A 424 5.89 -13.32 -28.07
CA GLY A 424 5.46 -14.50 -28.82
C GLY A 424 6.64 -15.45 -29.10
N PRO A 425 6.37 -16.73 -29.37
CA PRO A 425 7.40 -17.72 -29.74
C PRO A 425 7.98 -17.52 -31.15
N ALA A 426 7.46 -16.57 -31.95
CA ALA A 426 7.75 -16.47 -33.39
C ALA A 426 8.50 -15.19 -33.78
N THR A 427 9.47 -15.36 -34.67
CA THR A 427 10.20 -14.30 -35.39
C THR A 427 9.44 -13.95 -36.69
N PRO A 428 9.20 -12.67 -37.06
CA PRO A 428 9.62 -11.46 -36.38
C PRO A 428 8.66 -11.08 -35.23
N PRO A 429 9.15 -10.87 -34.00
CA PRO A 429 8.29 -10.91 -32.80
C PRO A 429 7.58 -9.60 -32.44
N ARG A 430 7.86 -8.48 -33.12
CA ARG A 430 7.63 -7.15 -32.53
C ARG A 430 6.19 -6.61 -32.62
N ARG A 431 5.44 -6.88 -33.69
CA ARG A 431 4.11 -6.25 -33.87
C ARG A 431 3.06 -6.80 -32.91
N LEU A 432 2.90 -8.12 -32.83
CA LEU A 432 1.91 -8.73 -31.94
C LEU A 432 2.29 -8.58 -30.45
N GLN A 433 3.58 -8.49 -30.13
CA GLN A 433 4.02 -8.20 -28.76
C GLN A 433 3.56 -6.80 -28.33
N LEU A 434 3.72 -5.79 -29.19
CA LEU A 434 3.23 -4.44 -28.93
C LEU A 434 1.70 -4.41 -28.78
N GLU A 435 0.96 -5.04 -29.70
CA GLU A 435 -0.51 -5.08 -29.63
C GLU A 435 -1.00 -5.76 -28.34
N ARG A 436 -0.34 -6.84 -27.89
CA ARG A 436 -0.65 -7.51 -26.61
C ARG A 436 -0.29 -6.65 -25.41
N PHE A 437 0.86 -5.98 -25.44
CA PHE A 437 1.28 -5.07 -24.37
C PHE A 437 0.32 -3.88 -24.22
N LEU A 438 -0.12 -3.30 -25.35
CA LEU A 438 -1.12 -2.23 -25.34
C LEU A 438 -2.49 -2.73 -24.86
N ALA A 439 -2.89 -3.94 -25.22
CA ALA A 439 -4.14 -4.53 -24.74
C ALA A 439 -4.14 -4.85 -23.23
N SER A 440 -2.95 -4.98 -22.62
CA SER A 440 -2.83 -5.22 -21.18
C SER A 440 -2.79 -3.95 -20.34
N GLN A 441 -2.63 -2.76 -20.94
CA GLN A 441 -2.70 -1.46 -20.25
C GLN A 441 -4.11 -0.91 -20.35
#